data_AF-A0A2S4Q0X0-F1
#
_entry.id   AF-A0A2S4Q0X0-F1
#
_cell.length_a   1.000
_cell.length_b   1.000
_cell.length_c   1.000
_cell.angle_alpha   90.00
_cell.angle_beta   90.00
_cell.angle_gamma   90.00
#
_symmetry.space_group_name_H-M   'P 1'
#
loop_
_entity.id
_entity.type
_entity.pdbx_description
1 polymer ?
#
loop_
_entity_poly.entity_id
_entity_poly.type
_entity_poly.pdbx_seq_one_letter_code
_entity_poly.pdbx_strand_id
1 'polypeptide(L)' 'MASESEIKQNKEASKAQARQVIDVFHEISTLLNAGLDRQTLSICISLIENGVNPEALASVVKELRKDTKEIEENTTPHG' A
#
# COMPACT_ATOMS: atom_id res chain seq x y z
N MET A 1 37.28 -0.62 -3.64
CA MET A 1 36.20 -1.39 -2.99
C MET A 1 35.53 -0.43 -2.03
N ALA A 2 34.22 -0.19 -2.15
CA ALA A 2 33.52 0.70 -1.21
C ALA A 2 33.66 0.15 0.22
N SER A 3 33.86 1.03 1.20
CA SER A 3 33.96 0.63 2.60
C SER A 3 32.61 0.11 3.13
N GLU A 4 32.63 -0.85 4.06
CA GLU A 4 31.40 -1.39 4.67
C GLU A 4 30.52 -0.28 5.30
N SER A 5 31.15 0.79 5.78
CA SER A 5 30.51 2.01 6.28
C SER A 5 29.69 2.75 5.22
N GLU A 6 30.21 2.90 4.00
CA GLU A 6 29.51 3.58 2.90
C GLU A 6 28.30 2.76 2.42
N ILE A 7 28.44 1.43 2.34
CA ILE A 7 27.34 0.53 1.97
C ILE A 7 26.20 0.60 3.00
N LYS A 8 26.55 0.65 4.29
CA LYS A 8 25.57 0.74 5.37
C LYS A 8 24.82 2.08 5.36
N GLN A 9 25.52 3.20 5.20
CA GLN A 9 24.90 4.52 5.08
C GLN A 9 23.97 4.62 3.86
N ASN A 10 24.38 4.09 2.71
CA ASN A 10 23.55 4.11 1.50
C ASN A 10 22.24 3.30 1.68
N LYS A 11 22.32 2.15 2.35
CA LYS A 11 21.13 1.32 2.63
C LYS A 11 20.16 1.99 3.60
N GLU A 12 20.68 2.67 4.62
CA GLU A 12 19.85 3.44 5.56
C GLU A 12 19.19 4.63 4.88
N ALA A 13 19.93 5.36 4.03
CA ALA A 13 19.38 6.48 3.24
C ALA A 13 18.27 6.02 2.27
N SER A 14 18.49 4.91 1.55
CA SER A 14 17.49 4.32 0.65
C SER A 14 16.22 3.90 1.42
N LYS A 15 16.37 3.29 2.60
CA LYS A 15 15.23 2.91 3.44
C LYS A 15 14.46 4.12 3.95
N ALA A 16 15.14 5.22 4.28
CA ALA A 16 14.50 6.46 4.68
C ALA A 16 13.70 7.09 3.53
N GLN A 17 14.26 7.10 2.31
CA GLN A 17 13.57 7.58 1.11
C GLN A 17 12.31 6.77 0.81
N ALA A 18 12.38 5.43 0.87
CA ALA A 18 11.23 4.57 0.67
C ALA A 18 10.10 4.87 1.68
N ARG A 19 10.45 5.14 2.94
CA ARG A 19 9.46 5.56 3.95
C ARG A 19 8.79 6.89 3.60
N GLN A 20 9.57 7.89 3.19
CA GLN A 20 9.04 9.19 2.78
C GLN A 20 8.09 9.07 1.59
N VAL A 21 8.41 8.22 0.61
CA VAL A 21 7.51 7.97 -0.52
C VAL A 21 6.17 7.41 -0.04
N ILE A 22 6.19 6.42 0.85
CA ILE A 22 4.97 5.86 1.44
C ILE A 22 4.21 6.89 2.28
N ASP A 23 4.91 7.77 3.02
CA ASP A 23 4.29 8.86 3.78
C ASP A 23 3.48 9.79 2.88
N VAL A 24 4.10 10.26 1.79
CA VAL A 24 3.45 11.17 0.82
C VAL A 24 2.24 10.51 0.18
N PHE A 25 2.36 9.26 -0.28
CA PHE A 25 1.23 8.57 -0.90
C PHE A 25 0.10 8.25 0.09
N HIS A 26 0.43 7.98 1.36
CA HIS A 26 -0.59 7.79 2.38
C HIS A 26 -1.34 9.09 2.69
N GLU A 27 -0.65 10.23 2.70
CA GLU A 27 -1.29 11.55 2.83
C GLU A 27 -2.25 11.81 1.66
N ILE A 28 -1.81 11.53 0.42
CA ILE A 28 -2.67 11.62 -0.77
C ILE A 28 -3.90 10.70 -0.64
N SER A 29 -3.71 9.44 -0.24
CA SER A 29 -4.80 8.48 0.00
C SER A 29 -5.81 8.99 1.02
N THR A 30 -5.33 9.62 2.09
CA THR A 30 -6.16 10.21 3.15
C THR A 30 -6.96 11.38 2.63
N LEU A 31 -6.32 12.31 1.91
CA LEU A 31 -6.99 13.48 1.31
C LEU A 31 -8.09 13.08 0.31
N LEU A 32 -7.88 11.99 -0.42
CA LEU A 32 -8.84 11.45 -1.38
C LEU A 32 -9.88 10.51 -0.75
N ASN A 33 -9.82 10.25 0.56
CA ASN A 33 -10.64 9.25 1.24
C ASN A 33 -10.61 7.87 0.54
N ALA A 34 -9.47 7.48 -0.03
CA ALA A 34 -9.32 6.18 -0.70
C ALA A 34 -9.32 5.00 0.30
N GLY A 35 -9.13 5.29 1.59
CA GLY A 35 -9.17 4.31 2.67
C GLY A 35 -8.05 3.27 2.57
N LEU A 36 -6.91 3.61 1.96
CA LEU A 36 -5.74 2.71 1.89
C LEU A 36 -4.81 3.04 3.04
N ASP A 37 -4.53 2.06 3.89
CA ASP A 37 -3.49 2.16 4.91
C ASP A 37 -2.09 2.00 4.29
N ARG A 38 -1.07 2.28 5.10
CA ARG A 38 0.34 2.26 4.66
C ARG A 38 0.80 0.90 4.14
N GLN A 39 0.29 -0.18 4.74
CA GLN A 39 0.65 -1.54 4.36
C GLN A 39 0.04 -1.89 3.00
N THR A 40 -1.25 -1.64 2.83
CA THR A 40 -1.99 -1.85 1.57
C THR A 40 -1.36 -1.03 0.46
N LEU A 41 -1.03 0.24 0.74
CA LEU A 41 -0.39 1.12 -0.22
C LEU A 41 1.01 0.61 -0.65
N SER A 42 1.81 0.11 0.30
CA SER A 42 3.10 -0.51 -0.01
C SER A 42 2.97 -1.75 -0.90
N ILE A 43 1.92 -2.56 -0.69
CA ILE A 43 1.63 -3.73 -1.53
C ILE A 43 1.21 -3.27 -2.92
N CYS A 44 0.31 -2.30 -3.03
CA CYS A 44 -0.15 -1.77 -4.32
C CYS A 44 1.00 -1.19 -5.14
N ILE A 45 1.89 -0.40 -4.52
CA ILE A 45 3.09 0.14 -5.18
C ILE A 45 3.97 -1.00 -5.68
N SER A 46 4.24 -2.01 -4.85
CA SER A 46 5.07 -3.16 -5.24
C SER A 46 4.47 -3.90 -6.44
N LEU A 47 3.15 -4.10 -6.47
CA LEU A 47 2.47 -4.76 -7.61
C LEU A 47 2.59 -3.92 -8.89
N ILE A 48 2.41 -2.61 -8.78
CA ILE A 48 2.53 -1.69 -9.92
C ILE A 48 3.98 -1.66 -10.45
N GLU A 49 4.97 -1.63 -9.56
CA GLU A 49 6.40 -1.73 -9.92
C GLU A 49 6.74 -3.06 -10.60
N ASN A 50 6.00 -4.14 -10.30
CA ASN A 50 6.09 -5.43 -10.99
C ASN A 50 5.27 -5.51 -12.30
N GLY A 51 4.71 -4.39 -12.77
CA GLY A 51 4.01 -4.29 -14.05
C GLY A 51 2.50 -4.55 -14.00
N VAL A 52 1.91 -4.67 -12.80
CA VAL A 52 0.45 -4.77 -12.67
C VAL A 52 -0.21 -3.44 -13.05
N ASN A 53 -1.27 -3.50 -13.86
CA ASN A 53 -2.03 -2.32 -14.25
C ASN A 53 -2.75 -1.70 -13.02
N PRO A 54 -2.56 -0.40 -12.72
CA PRO A 54 -3.17 0.26 -11.55
C PRO A 54 -4.70 0.26 -11.54
N GLU A 55 -5.34 0.39 -12.71
CA GLU A 55 -6.81 0.42 -12.83
C GLU A 55 -7.42 -0.96 -12.57
N ALA A 56 -6.78 -2.02 -13.10
CA ALA A 56 -7.16 -3.40 -12.83
C ALA A 56 -7.00 -3.72 -11.34
N LEU A 57 -5.87 -3.32 -10.74
CA LEU A 57 -5.63 -3.48 -9.31
C LEU A 57 -6.68 -2.76 -8.47
N ALA A 58 -7.04 -1.52 -8.82
CA ALA A 58 -8.08 -0.77 -8.13
C ALA A 58 -9.45 -1.47 -8.21
N SER A 59 -9.75 -2.11 -9.34
CA SER A 59 -11.00 -2.87 -9.52
C SER A 59 -11.04 -4.08 -8.58
N VAL A 60 -9.95 -4.85 -8.52
CA VAL A 60 -9.83 -6.01 -7.60
C VAL A 60 -9.94 -5.58 -6.13
N VAL A 61 -9.27 -4.50 -5.73
CA VAL A 61 -9.34 -3.99 -4.35
C VAL A 61 -10.77 -3.58 -3.98
N LYS A 62 -11.52 -2.96 -4.90
CA LYS A 62 -12.91 -2.58 -4.68
C LYS A 62 -13.81 -3.81 -4.52
N GLU A 63 -13.62 -4.82 -5.36
CA GLU A 63 -14.38 -6.08 -5.32
C GLU A 63 -14.16 -6.82 -3.99
N LEU A 64 -12.90 -7.02 -3.58
CA LEU A 64 -12.57 -7.68 -2.30
C LEU A 64 -13.18 -6.95 -1.08
N ARG A 65 -13.19 -5.61 -1.09
CA ARG A 65 -13.81 -4.81 -0.03
C ARG A 65 -15.33 -4.95 -0.01
N LYS A 66 -15.96 -5.03 -1.18
CA LYS A 66 -17.41 -5.26 -1.32
C LYS A 66 -17.78 -6.64 -0.76
N ASP A 67 -17.06 -7.68 -1.17
CA ASP A 67 -17.32 -9.05 -0.73
C ASP A 67 -17.15 -9.20 0.78
N THR A 68 -16.11 -8.59 1.36
CA THR A 68 -15.89 -8.60 2.81
C THR A 68 -17.07 -7.97 3.55
N LYS A 69 -17.58 -6.82 3.07
CA LYS A 69 -18.73 -6.13 3.66
C LYS A 69 -20.01 -6.97 3.56
N GLU A 70 -20.24 -7.63 2.44
CA GLU A 70 -21.38 -8.53 2.25
C GLU A 70 -21.33 -9.74 3.19
N ILE A 71 -20.13 -10.28 3.44
CA ILE A 71 -19.94 -11.38 4.40
C ILE A 71 -20.24 -10.90 5.83
N GLU A 72 -19.78 -9.71 6.22
CA GLU A 72 -20.05 -9.13 7.55
C GLU A 72 -21.56 -8.88 7.78
N GLU A 73 -22.26 -8.38 6.76
CA GLU A 73 -23.71 -8.15 6.80
C GLU A 73 -24.52 -9.46 6.90
N ASN A 74 -24.05 -10.52 6.23
CA ASN A 74 -24.73 -11.82 6.25
C ASN A 74 -24.43 -12.68 7.49
N THR A 75 -23.37 -12.34 8.24
CA THR A 75 -22.93 -13.11 9.42
C THR A 75 -23.34 -12.47 10.75
N THR A 76 -23.86 -11.23 10.74
CA THR A 76 -24.43 -10.59 11.92
C THR A 76 -25.88 -11.07 12.12
N PRO A 77 -26.20 -11.78 13.23
CA PRO A 77 -27.59 -12.07 13.57
C PRO A 77 -28.26 -10.73 13.86
N HIS A 78 -29.19 -10.34 13.00
CA HIS A 78 -30.10 -9.25 13.30
C HIS A 78 -30.98 -9.72 14.46
N GLY A 79 -30.63 -9.29 15.67
CA GLY A 79 -31.50 -9.39 16.85
C GLY A 79 -32.61 -8.36 16.78
#